data_AF-A0A1V0N3Z3-F1
#
_entry.id   AF-A0A1V0N3Z3-F1
#
_cell.length_a   1.000
_cell.length_b   1.000
_cell.length_c   1.000
_cell.angle_alpha   90.00
_cell.angle_beta   90.00
_cell.angle_gamma   90.00
#
_symmetry.space_group_name_H-M   'P 1'
#
loop_
_entity.id
_entity.type
_entity.pdbx_description
1 polymer ?
#
loop_
_entity_poly.entity_id
_entity_poly.type
_entity_poly.pdbx_seq_one_letter_code
_entity_poly.pdbx_strand_id
1 'polypeptide(L)'
;MSLKNFYIIDKNQFVAHGDYLSKKKRRYGFTNIKLGRNVLDNLEITPNDNYIVHEFKRGKKVLPGDIFQVLHYMNILRTKGYTVENGEIHTLGSKDIKIIKLDEDAINELNTVYTELEKLRNEIIPDPIRNYYCNHGCSYSSFCWG
;
A
#
# COMPACT_ATOMS: atom_id res chain seq x y z
N MET A 1 33.74 -1.16 -38.02
CA MET A 1 34.61 -0.69 -36.93
C MET A 1 33.72 -0.40 -35.73
N SER A 2 33.90 -0.90 -34.52
CA SER A 2 35.06 -1.52 -33.89
C SER A 2 34.62 -2.24 -32.60
N LEU A 3 35.22 -3.42 -32.39
CA LEU A 3 35.55 -4.12 -31.13
C LEU A 3 34.46 -4.52 -30.12
N LYS A 4 34.31 -5.84 -30.01
CA LYS A 4 33.91 -6.61 -28.83
C LYS A 4 34.63 -6.08 -27.58
N ASN A 5 33.89 -5.87 -26.49
CA ASN A 5 34.43 -6.00 -25.15
C ASN A 5 33.61 -7.04 -24.39
N PHE A 6 34.20 -8.23 -24.22
CA PHE A 6 33.81 -9.16 -23.17
C PHE A 6 34.37 -8.63 -21.85
N TYR A 7 33.57 -8.60 -20.80
CA TYR A 7 34.09 -8.58 -19.44
C TYR A 7 33.72 -9.90 -18.77
N ILE A 8 34.71 -10.79 -18.67
CA ILE A 8 34.71 -11.81 -17.62
C ILE A 8 34.94 -11.06 -16.32
N ILE A 9 34.04 -11.18 -15.36
CA ILE A 9 34.32 -10.80 -13.97
C ILE A 9 34.04 -12.00 -13.09
N ASP A 10 34.90 -13.01 -13.22
CA ASP A 10 35.01 -14.06 -12.23
C ASP A 10 35.66 -13.43 -10.97
N LYS A 11 34.96 -13.53 -9.83
CA LYS A 11 35.43 -13.26 -8.46
C LYS A 11 36.20 -11.95 -8.18
N ASN A 12 35.75 -10.81 -8.70
CA ASN A 12 36.20 -9.53 -8.16
C ASN A 12 35.47 -9.23 -6.82
N GLN A 13 36.20 -8.82 -5.77
CA GLN A 13 35.61 -8.36 -4.51
C GLN A 13 34.51 -7.32 -4.73
N PHE A 14 34.61 -6.47 -5.76
CA PHE A 14 33.53 -5.51 -6.07
C PHE A 14 32.24 -6.16 -6.57
N VAL A 15 32.30 -7.30 -7.27
CA VAL A 15 31.11 -8.05 -7.72
C VAL A 15 30.53 -8.86 -6.56
N ALA A 16 31.38 -9.48 -5.73
CA ALA A 16 30.94 -10.17 -4.52
C ALA A 16 30.38 -9.20 -3.47
N HIS A 17 30.93 -7.99 -3.36
CA HIS A 17 30.39 -6.91 -2.53
C HIS A 17 29.10 -6.37 -3.14
N GLY A 18 28.98 -6.26 -4.46
CA GLY A 18 27.73 -5.92 -5.14
C GLY A 18 26.61 -6.92 -4.86
N ASP A 19 26.92 -8.22 -4.95
CA ASP A 19 25.99 -9.32 -4.61
C ASP A 19 25.66 -9.34 -3.10
N TYR A 20 26.64 -9.15 -2.23
CA TYR A 20 26.42 -9.03 -0.78
C TYR A 20 25.62 -7.79 -0.38
N LEU A 21 25.83 -6.63 -1.02
CA LEU A 21 25.08 -5.38 -0.79
C LEU A 21 23.67 -5.44 -1.39
N SER A 22 23.49 -6.13 -2.52
CA SER A 22 22.17 -6.50 -3.04
C SER A 22 21.40 -7.37 -2.05
N LYS A 23 22.10 -8.32 -1.41
CA LYS A 23 21.54 -9.23 -0.40
C LYS A 23 21.34 -8.58 0.97
N LYS A 24 22.12 -7.57 1.35
CA LYS A 24 21.93 -6.76 2.56
C LYS A 24 21.24 -5.43 2.25
N LYS A 25 19.90 -5.43 2.33
CA LYS A 25 19.08 -4.21 2.33
C LYS A 25 19.52 -3.24 3.45
N ARG A 26 20.29 -2.21 3.10
CA ARG A 26 20.55 -1.04 3.97
C ARG A 26 20.17 0.24 3.26
N ARG A 27 18.87 0.42 3.00
CA ARG A 27 18.20 1.73 3.00
C ARG A 27 16.80 1.53 3.56
N TYR A 28 16.53 2.13 4.71
CA TYR A 28 15.17 2.36 5.23
C TYR A 28 14.47 3.30 4.25
N GLY A 29 13.90 2.73 3.20
CA GLY A 29 13.05 3.41 2.24
C GLY A 29 11.96 2.43 1.86
N PHE A 30 10.70 2.83 2.07
CA PHE A 30 9.53 2.05 1.70
C PHE A 30 9.66 1.67 0.23
N THR A 31 9.72 0.37 -0.05
CA THR A 31 9.81 -0.12 -1.43
C THR A 31 8.41 -0.43 -1.87
N ASN A 32 7.85 0.46 -2.68
CA ASN A 32 6.51 0.27 -3.20
C ASN A 32 6.42 -1.03 -4.01
N ILE A 33 5.45 -1.89 -3.68
CA ILE A 33 5.22 -3.18 -4.35
C ILE A 33 3.98 -3.07 -5.23
N LYS A 34 4.14 -3.39 -6.51
CA LYS A 34 3.01 -3.44 -7.45
C LYS A 34 2.26 -4.76 -7.31
N LEU A 35 0.99 -4.69 -6.93
CA LEU A 35 0.04 -5.81 -6.99
C LEU A 35 -0.99 -5.55 -8.09
N GLY A 36 -0.70 -6.03 -9.30
CA GLY A 36 -1.52 -5.71 -10.47
C GLY A 36 -1.45 -4.20 -10.77
N ARG A 37 -2.58 -3.49 -10.63
CA ARG A 37 -2.64 -2.02 -10.76
C ARG A 37 -2.46 -1.27 -9.44
N ASN A 38 -2.50 -1.97 -8.31
CA ASN A 38 -2.35 -1.37 -6.99
C ASN A 38 -0.88 -1.25 -6.60
N VAL A 39 -0.57 -0.24 -5.78
CA VAL A 39 0.77 0.01 -5.26
C VAL A 39 0.71 -0.03 -3.73
N LEU A 40 1.26 -1.08 -3.14
CA LEU A 40 1.48 -1.19 -1.70
C LEU A 40 2.72 -0.38 -1.31
N ASP A 41 2.75 0.18 -0.11
CA ASP A 41 3.96 0.84 0.39
C ASP A 41 5.06 -0.16 0.75
N ASN A 42 4.71 -1.25 1.45
CA ASN A 42 5.64 -2.32 1.79
C ASN A 42 4.91 -3.63 2.11
N LEU A 43 5.62 -4.75 1.91
CA LEU A 43 5.17 -6.09 2.22
C LEU A 43 6.31 -6.83 2.92
N GLU A 44 6.03 -7.41 4.07
CA GLU A 44 6.94 -8.25 4.82
C GLU A 44 6.55 -9.72 4.65
N ILE A 45 7.55 -10.59 4.53
CA ILE A 45 7.39 -12.04 4.53
C ILE A 45 7.97 -12.55 5.84
N THR A 46 7.15 -13.17 6.67
CA THR A 46 7.57 -13.69 7.98
C THR A 46 8.36 -14.99 7.81
N PRO A 47 9.10 -15.45 8.83
CA PRO A 47 9.79 -16.74 8.80
C PRO A 47 8.88 -17.96 8.55
N ASN A 48 7.57 -17.79 8.75
CA ASN A 48 6.55 -18.83 8.52
C ASN A 48 5.89 -18.72 7.13
N ASP A 49 6.50 -17.97 6.20
CA ASP A 49 5.96 -17.69 4.86
C ASP A 49 4.59 -16.99 4.85
N ASN A 50 4.23 -16.30 5.94
CA ASN A 50 3.07 -15.42 5.97
C ASN A 50 3.45 -14.01 5.49
N TYR A 51 2.44 -13.25 5.08
CA TYR A 51 2.61 -11.90 4.59
C TYR A 51 2.03 -10.88 5.58
N ILE A 52 2.77 -9.80 5.83
CA ILE A 52 2.29 -8.62 6.57
C ILE A 52 2.29 -7.42 5.62
N VAL A 53 1.14 -6.77 5.47
CA VAL A 53 0.98 -5.58 4.63
C VAL A 53 1.26 -4.34 5.47
N HIS A 54 2.16 -3.46 5.04
CA HIS A 54 2.43 -2.21 5.74
C HIS A 54 2.02 -1.01 4.89
N GLU A 55 1.30 -0.08 5.51
CA GLU A 55 0.88 1.20 4.94
C GLU A 55 1.39 2.35 5.83
N PHE A 56 2.01 3.38 5.23
CA PHE A 56 2.62 4.48 5.98
C PHE A 56 1.87 5.80 5.76
N LYS A 57 1.33 6.36 6.83
CA LYS A 57 0.61 7.65 6.78
C LYS A 57 1.40 8.73 7.53
N ARG A 58 1.60 9.88 6.88
CA ARG A 58 2.28 11.03 7.49
C ARG A 58 1.50 11.66 8.65
N GLY A 59 0.18 11.48 8.66
CA GLY A 59 -0.70 12.00 9.71
C GLY A 59 -0.48 11.36 11.08
N LYS A 60 -1.21 11.88 12.07
CA LYS A 60 -1.23 11.37 13.46
C LYS A 60 -2.38 10.41 13.76
N LYS A 61 -3.32 10.25 12.83
CA LYS A 61 -4.54 9.48 13.03
C LYS A 61 -4.76 8.56 11.85
N VAL A 62 -5.22 7.35 12.13
CA VAL A 62 -5.72 6.42 11.14
C VAL A 62 -7.16 6.80 10.80
N LEU A 63 -7.46 6.94 9.51
CA LEU A 63 -8.80 7.19 9.00
C LEU A 63 -9.47 5.86 8.58
N PRO A 64 -10.80 5.79 8.53
CA PRO A 64 -11.52 4.60 8.04
C PRO A 64 -11.06 4.16 6.65
N GLY A 65 -10.80 5.12 5.75
CA GLY A 65 -10.29 4.83 4.40
C GLY A 65 -8.92 4.13 4.40
N ASP A 66 -8.05 4.42 5.38
CA ASP A 66 -6.75 3.76 5.51
C ASP A 66 -6.91 2.29 5.88
N ILE A 67 -7.91 1.98 6.73
CA ILE A 67 -8.24 0.61 7.12
C ILE A 67 -8.74 -0.17 5.91
N PHE A 68 -9.70 0.38 5.16
CA PHE A 68 -10.23 -0.27 3.95
C PHE A 68 -9.16 -0.46 2.88
N GLN A 69 -8.22 0.48 2.75
CA GLN A 69 -7.08 0.33 1.83
C GLN A 69 -6.22 -0.90 2.18
N VAL A 70 -5.88 -1.06 3.46
CA VAL A 70 -5.11 -2.24 3.92
C VAL A 70 -5.92 -3.53 3.78
N LEU A 71 -7.20 -3.52 4.16
CA LEU A 71 -8.10 -4.68 3.98
C LEU A 71 -8.20 -5.10 2.50
N HIS A 72 -8.30 -4.15 1.58
CA HIS A 72 -8.28 -4.41 0.14
C HIS A 72 -7.01 -5.15 -0.29
N TYR A 73 -5.85 -4.67 0.16
CA TYR A 73 -4.56 -5.28 -0.14
C TYR A 73 -4.40 -6.68 0.42
N MET A 74 -4.77 -6.88 1.69
CA MET A 74 -4.76 -8.19 2.33
C MET A 74 -5.70 -9.16 1.59
N ASN A 75 -6.89 -8.71 1.18
CA ASN A 75 -7.85 -9.54 0.45
C ASN A 75 -7.35 -9.91 -0.96
N ILE A 76 -6.67 -9.00 -1.68
CA ILE A 76 -6.02 -9.31 -2.96
C ILE A 76 -4.97 -10.40 -2.81
N LEU A 77 -4.14 -10.32 -1.77
CA LEU A 77 -3.11 -11.34 -1.51
C LEU A 77 -3.76 -12.68 -1.17
N ARG A 78 -4.77 -12.69 -0.29
CA ARG A 78 -5.49 -13.90 0.07
C ARG A 78 -6.18 -14.57 -1.12
N THR A 79 -6.86 -13.80 -1.96
CA THR A 79 -7.54 -14.34 -3.17
C THR A 79 -6.55 -14.89 -4.21
N LYS A 80 -5.28 -14.49 -4.15
CA LYS A 80 -4.20 -15.07 -4.95
C LYS A 80 -3.52 -16.28 -4.30
N GLY A 81 -4.01 -16.73 -3.15
CA GLY A 81 -3.51 -17.91 -2.44
C GLY A 81 -2.38 -17.64 -1.44
N TYR A 82 -2.08 -16.37 -1.14
CA TYR A 82 -1.08 -16.04 -0.11
C TYR A 82 -1.72 -16.02 1.28
N THR A 83 -1.00 -16.56 2.27
CA THR A 83 -1.40 -16.46 3.68
C THR A 83 -1.02 -15.10 4.23
N VAL A 84 -2.01 -14.28 4.59
CA VAL A 84 -1.79 -12.95 5.17
C VAL A 84 -2.04 -13.01 6.66
N GLU A 85 -1.05 -12.62 7.46
CA GLU A 85 -1.12 -12.64 8.92
C GLU A 85 -1.92 -11.46 9.45
N ASN A 86 -1.52 -10.25 9.05
CA ASN A 86 -2.17 -9.01 9.41
C ASN A 86 -1.76 -7.87 8.46
N GLY A 87 -2.46 -6.75 8.60
CA GLY A 87 -2.05 -5.47 8.05
C GLY A 87 -1.58 -4.54 9.16
N GLU A 88 -0.73 -3.59 8.82
CA GLU A 88 -0.22 -2.58 9.74
C GLU A 88 -0.27 -1.20 9.13
N ILE A 89 -0.92 -0.27 9.82
CA ILE A 89 -0.93 1.13 9.46
C ILE A 89 0.00 1.87 10.40
N HIS A 90 1.08 2.39 9.83
CA HIS A 90 2.13 3.13 10.51
C HIS A 90 1.84 4.63 10.41
N THR A 91 1.53 5.25 11.54
CA THR A 91 1.31 6.70 11.61
C THR A 91 2.62 7.40 11.96
N LEU A 92 3.28 8.01 10.99
CA LEU A 92 4.60 8.63 11.18
C LEU A 92 4.55 9.83 12.14
N GLY A 93 3.41 10.52 12.19
CA GLY A 93 3.24 11.72 13.01
C GLY A 93 3.09 11.43 14.51
N SER A 94 2.50 10.30 14.89
CA SER A 94 2.36 9.86 16.29
C SER A 94 3.28 8.67 16.64
N LYS A 95 3.85 8.02 15.64
CA LYS A 95 4.65 6.79 15.72
C LYS A 95 3.86 5.59 16.24
N ASP A 96 2.53 5.59 16.04
CA ASP A 96 1.68 4.47 16.41
C ASP A 96 1.53 3.50 15.25
N ILE A 97 1.38 2.22 15.59
CA ILE A 97 1.07 1.14 14.65
C ILE A 97 -0.31 0.61 14.98
N LYS A 98 -1.21 0.65 14.00
CA LYS A 98 -2.52 0.00 14.10
C LYS A 98 -2.49 -1.33 13.35
N ILE A 99 -2.72 -2.41 14.07
CA ILE A 99 -2.82 -3.77 13.50
C ILE A 99 -4.25 -4.02 13.01
N ILE A 100 -4.37 -4.51 11.80
CA ILE A 100 -5.63 -4.84 11.11
C ILE A 100 -5.68 -6.34 10.85
N LYS A 101 -6.81 -6.98 11.19
CA LYS A 101 -7.07 -8.39 10.90
C LYS A 101 -8.04 -8.51 9.72
N LEU A 102 -7.90 -9.57 8.95
CA LEU A 102 -8.80 -9.92 7.85
C LEU A 102 -9.67 -11.12 8.24
N ASP A 103 -10.54 -10.91 9.22
CA ASP A 103 -11.57 -11.87 9.65
C ASP A 103 -12.83 -11.78 8.77
N GLU A 104 -13.82 -12.63 9.04
CA GLU A 104 -15.06 -12.69 8.25
C GLU A 104 -15.84 -11.38 8.27
N ASP A 105 -15.91 -10.70 9.41
CA ASP A 105 -16.58 -9.43 9.56
C ASP A 105 -15.91 -8.34 8.70
N ALA A 106 -14.58 -8.26 8.72
CA ALA A 106 -13.82 -7.33 7.90
C ALA A 106 -14.01 -7.59 6.39
N ILE A 107 -14.14 -8.85 5.98
CA ILE A 107 -14.44 -9.20 4.57
C ILE A 107 -15.84 -8.74 4.19
N ASN A 108 -16.83 -8.96 5.07
CA ASN A 108 -18.21 -8.56 4.82
C ASN A 108 -18.34 -7.04 4.73
N GLU A 109 -17.66 -6.31 5.61
CA GLU A 109 -17.58 -4.85 5.56
C GLU A 109 -16.92 -4.38 4.27
N LEU A 110 -15.79 -4.99 3.88
CA LEU A 110 -15.09 -4.67 2.64
C LEU A 110 -15.95 -4.94 1.39
N ASN A 111 -16.69 -6.04 1.35
CA ASN A 111 -17.60 -6.37 0.25
C ASN A 111 -18.78 -5.39 0.18
N THR A 112 -19.26 -4.92 1.33
CA THR A 112 -20.29 -3.87 1.41
C THR A 112 -19.76 -2.59 0.79
N VAL A 113 -18.55 -2.16 1.18
CA VAL A 113 -17.90 -0.98 0.59
C VAL A 113 -17.70 -1.11 -0.92
N TYR A 114 -17.26 -2.27 -1.43
CA TYR A 114 -17.19 -2.45 -2.89
C TYR A 114 -18.53 -2.29 -3.58
N THR A 115 -19.60 -2.82 -2.98
CA THR A 115 -20.95 -2.70 -3.52
C THR A 115 -21.41 -1.26 -3.54
N GLU A 116 -21.14 -0.49 -2.48
CA GLU A 116 -21.42 0.94 -2.42
C GLU A 116 -20.64 1.73 -3.47
N LEU A 117 -19.34 1.45 -3.63
CA LEU A 117 -18.50 2.10 -4.63
C LEU A 117 -18.98 1.82 -6.07
N GLU A 118 -19.45 0.61 -6.36
CA GLU A 118 -20.03 0.30 -7.68
C GLU A 118 -21.37 1.01 -7.91
N LYS A 119 -22.19 1.20 -6.87
CA LYS A 119 -23.42 1.98 -6.97
C LYS A 119 -23.13 3.44 -7.32
N LEU A 120 -22.11 4.05 -6.69
CA LEU A 120 -21.72 5.44 -6.95
C LEU A 120 -21.42 5.73 -8.44
N ARG A 121 -21.00 4.71 -9.22
CA ARG A 121 -20.75 4.89 -10.66
C ARG A 121 -21.99 5.26 -11.47
N ASN A 122 -23.17 4.86 -10.99
CA ASN A 122 -24.45 5.08 -11.66
C ASN A 122 -25.35 6.07 -10.90
N GLU A 123 -24.89 6.57 -9.75
CA GLU A 123 -25.66 7.53 -8.96
C GLU A 123 -25.56 8.93 -9.55
N ILE A 124 -26.59 9.72 -9.26
CA ILE A 124 -26.60 11.14 -9.59
C ILE A 124 -25.56 11.82 -8.71
N ILE A 125 -24.72 12.67 -9.31
CA ILE A 125 -23.75 13.48 -8.57
C ILE A 125 -24.52 14.26 -7.51
N PRO A 126 -24.16 14.14 -6.21
CA PRO A 126 -24.92 14.77 -5.14
C PRO A 126 -24.85 16.29 -5.27
N ASP A 127 -25.88 16.96 -4.76
CA ASP A 127 -25.86 18.41 -4.61
C ASP A 127 -24.67 18.83 -3.73
N PRO A 128 -24.03 19.97 -4.03
CA PRO A 128 -22.88 20.43 -3.30
C PRO A 128 -23.30 20.87 -1.91
N ILE A 129 -22.63 20.34 -0.90
CA ILE A 129 -22.88 20.69 0.50
C ILE A 129 -21.59 21.25 1.08
N ARG A 130 -21.65 22.51 1.52
CA ARG A 130 -20.54 23.10 2.25
C ARG A 130 -20.31 22.36 3.56
N ASN A 131 -19.10 21.86 3.73
CA ASN A 131 -18.69 21.15 4.92
C ASN A 131 -17.28 21.57 5.33
N TYR A 132 -16.77 20.97 6.41
CA TYR A 132 -15.43 21.22 6.94
C TYR A 132 -14.34 21.14 5.85
N TYR A 133 -14.38 20.12 5.00
CA TYR A 133 -13.32 19.87 4.01
C TYR A 133 -13.26 20.94 2.90
N CYS A 134 -14.36 21.63 2.60
CA CYS A 134 -14.39 22.68 1.57
C CYS A 134 -13.33 23.76 1.83
N ASN A 135 -13.14 24.15 3.10
CA ASN A 135 -12.18 25.19 3.50
C ASN A 135 -10.82 24.62 3.94
N HIS A 136 -10.70 23.30 4.09
CA HIS A 136 -9.52 22.63 4.64
C HIS A 136 -8.76 21.79 3.61
N GLY A 137 -8.82 22.19 2.33
CA GLY A 137 -7.99 21.62 1.27
C GLY A 137 -8.70 20.67 0.32
N CYS A 138 -10.01 20.79 0.13
CA CYS A 138 -10.70 20.09 -0.96
C CYS A 138 -10.08 20.46 -2.32
N SER A 139 -9.52 19.47 -3.00
CA SER A 139 -8.88 19.64 -4.33
C SER A 139 -9.88 20.02 -5.42
N TYR A 140 -11.18 19.79 -5.19
CA TYR A 140 -12.26 20.14 -6.10
C TYR A 140 -12.91 21.49 -5.79
N SER A 141 -12.44 22.22 -4.78
CA SER A 141 -13.06 23.50 -4.36
C SER A 141 -13.24 24.50 -5.51
N SER A 142 -12.28 24.57 -6.45
CA SER A 142 -12.36 25.46 -7.63
C SER A 142 -13.31 24.97 -8.73
N PHE A 143 -13.73 23.71 -8.68
CA PHE A 143 -14.63 23.07 -9.64
C PHE A 143 -16.01 22.74 -9.05
N CYS A 144 -16.17 22.91 -7.73
CA CYS A 144 -17.41 22.68 -7.01
C CYS A 144 -18.31 23.91 -7.15
N TRP A 145 -19.60 23.70 -7.43
CA TRP A 145 -20.58 24.78 -7.52
C TRP A 145 -21.21 25.16 -6.15
N GLY A 146 -20.64 24.69 -5.03
CA GLY A 146 -21.05 25.03 -3.66
C GLY A 146 -20.03 24.69 -2.57
#